data_AF-A0A969KK20-F1
#
_entry.id   AF-A0A969KK20-F1
#
_cell.length_a   1.000
_cell.length_b   1.000
_cell.length_c   1.000
_cell.angle_alpha   90.00
_cell.angle_beta   90.00
_cell.angle_gamma   90.00
#
_symmetry.space_group_name_H-M   'P 1'
#
loop_
_entity.id
_entity.type
_entity.pdbx_description
1 polymer ?
#
loop_
_entity_poly.entity_id
_entity_poly.type
_entity_poly.pdbx_seq_one_letter_code
_entity_poly.pdbx_strand_id
1 'polypeptide(L)'
;LERGGLTIITTLDYELQKQASCATEIYATRLAGLEESNSDCDSARLLPSLPPTTTFIDSSASAIIIDPNTGQVLAMVGETNQGVETPLTSAHRSGSSVDAFVYLTGFTRGLSPASLTWDIPSELNFQNFDDEFHGAMRLRTALLNDYQVPVQILKINGG
;
A
#
# COMPACT_ATOMS: atom_id res chain seq x y z
N LEU A 1 -12.12 -16.68 39.15
CA LEU A 1 -11.65 -15.71 40.15
C LEU A 1 -10.35 -15.14 39.62
N GLU A 2 -10.44 -14.11 38.79
CA GLU A 2 -9.27 -13.35 38.31
C GLU A 2 -8.71 -12.56 39.50
N ARG A 3 -7.54 -12.97 40.00
CA ARG A 3 -6.89 -12.38 41.18
C ARG A 3 -5.85 -11.37 40.72
N GLY A 4 -6.25 -10.09 40.63
CA GLY A 4 -5.37 -8.95 40.36
C GLY A 4 -5.64 -8.32 39.00
N GLY A 5 -6.05 -7.05 38.99
CA GLY A 5 -6.35 -6.31 37.76
C GLY A 5 -5.09 -5.68 37.18
N LEU A 6 -4.76 -6.03 35.94
CA LEU A 6 -3.77 -5.31 35.14
C LEU A 6 -4.43 -4.04 34.56
N THR A 7 -3.75 -2.91 34.68
CA THR A 7 -4.11 -1.70 33.91
C THR A 7 -3.29 -1.68 32.63
N ILE A 8 -3.97 -1.84 31.50
CA ILE A 8 -3.35 -1.81 30.17
C ILE A 8 -3.50 -0.40 29.61
N ILE A 9 -2.38 0.28 29.38
CA ILE A 9 -2.32 1.57 28.69
C ILE A 9 -1.73 1.31 27.31
N THR A 10 -2.43 1.79 26.29
CA THR A 10 -2.10 1.59 24.87
C THR A 10 -1.95 2.96 24.19
N THR A 11 -1.27 2.97 23.05
CA THR A 11 -1.13 4.13 22.16
C THR A 11 -2.30 4.28 21.19
N LEU A 12 -3.24 3.34 21.22
CA LEU A 12 -4.43 3.32 20.38
C LEU A 12 -5.18 4.66 20.49
N ASP A 13 -5.36 5.31 19.35
CA ASP A 13 -6.30 6.41 19.18
C ASP A 13 -7.65 5.81 18.77
N TYR A 14 -8.65 5.96 19.65
CA TYR A 14 -9.95 5.31 19.47
C TYR A 14 -10.71 5.84 18.25
N GLU A 15 -10.68 7.14 17.99
CA GLU A 15 -11.38 7.71 16.84
C GLU A 15 -10.70 7.32 15.54
N LEU A 16 -9.37 7.31 15.54
CA LEU A 16 -8.61 6.84 14.38
C LEU A 16 -8.86 5.37 14.10
N GLN A 17 -8.90 4.52 15.13
CA GLN A 17 -9.23 3.10 15.01
C GLN A 17 -10.62 2.90 14.41
N LYS A 18 -11.63 3.62 14.91
CA LYS A 18 -13.01 3.54 14.42
C LYS A 18 -13.10 3.94 12.94
N GLN A 19 -12.47 5.04 12.57
CA GLN A 19 -12.46 5.54 11.19
C GLN A 19 -11.68 4.62 10.25
N ALA A 20 -10.55 4.07 10.69
CA ALA A 20 -9.76 3.13 9.91
C ALA A 20 -10.54 1.83 9.65
N SER A 21 -11.20 1.27 10.68
CA SER A 21 -11.99 0.04 10.54
C SER A 21 -13.16 0.26 9.57
N CYS A 22 -13.94 1.33 9.73
CA CYS A 22 -15.09 1.59 8.85
C CYS A 22 -14.68 1.86 7.40
N ALA A 23 -13.59 2.60 7.16
CA ALA A 23 -13.10 2.85 5.81
C ALA A 23 -12.58 1.56 5.15
N THR A 24 -11.92 0.69 5.91
CA THR A 24 -11.41 -0.60 5.43
C THR A 24 -12.55 -1.57 5.09
N GLU A 25 -13.58 -1.65 5.95
CA GLU A 25 -14.80 -2.41 5.69
C GLU A 25 -15.47 -1.95 4.40
N ILE A 26 -15.77 -0.65 4.27
CA ILE A 26 -16.45 -0.11 3.09
C ILE A 26 -15.62 -0.33 1.83
N TYR A 27 -14.29 -0.15 1.90
CA TYR A 27 -13.42 -0.39 0.76
C TYR A 27 -13.44 -1.86 0.30
N ALA A 28 -13.34 -2.81 1.22
CA ALA A 28 -13.46 -4.24 0.91
C ALA A 28 -14.85 -4.58 0.34
N THR A 29 -15.92 -4.09 0.96
CA THR A 29 -17.31 -4.28 0.48
C THR A 29 -17.51 -3.76 -0.95
N ARG A 30 -17.00 -2.54 -1.25
CA ARG A 30 -17.05 -1.95 -2.60
C ARG A 30 -16.28 -2.80 -3.61
N LEU A 31 -15.09 -3.28 -3.26
CA LEU A 31 -14.29 -4.14 -4.14
C LEU A 31 -14.99 -5.47 -4.42
N ALA A 32 -15.70 -6.03 -3.45
CA ALA A 32 -16.51 -7.24 -3.64
C ALA A 32 -17.80 -7.02 -4.45
N GLY A 33 -18.17 -5.77 -4.75
CA GLY A 33 -19.44 -5.43 -5.38
C GLY A 33 -20.65 -5.72 -4.49
N LEU A 34 -20.46 -5.67 -3.17
CA LEU A 34 -21.50 -5.89 -2.16
C LEU A 34 -22.14 -4.55 -1.74
N GLU A 35 -23.35 -4.64 -1.19
CA GLU A 35 -24.06 -3.47 -0.64
C GLU A 35 -23.38 -2.96 0.63
N GLU A 36 -23.17 -1.65 0.71
CA GLU A 36 -22.56 -0.99 1.87
C GLU A 36 -23.49 -1.04 3.09
N SER A 37 -22.91 -1.26 4.28
CA SER A 37 -23.65 -1.04 5.52
C SER A 37 -23.91 0.47 5.69
N ASN A 38 -25.11 0.85 6.12
CA ASN A 38 -25.51 2.25 6.30
C ASN A 38 -24.88 2.81 7.60
N SER A 39 -23.55 2.84 7.65
CA SER A 39 -22.75 3.25 8.81
C SER A 39 -22.26 4.69 8.65
N ASP A 40 -22.21 5.40 9.78
CA ASP A 40 -21.72 6.78 9.85
C ASP A 40 -20.18 6.77 9.77
N CYS A 41 -19.65 6.71 8.54
CA CYS A 41 -18.22 6.64 8.26
C CYS A 41 -17.77 7.85 7.43
N ASP A 42 -17.38 8.93 8.11
CA ASP A 42 -16.87 10.14 7.47
C ASP A 42 -15.68 9.86 6.55
N SER A 43 -14.78 8.98 6.98
CA SER A 43 -13.58 8.63 6.22
C SER A 43 -13.89 7.89 4.90
N ALA A 44 -15.02 7.17 4.82
CA ALA A 44 -15.41 6.49 3.58
C ALA A 44 -15.76 7.46 2.44
N ARG A 45 -16.06 8.73 2.76
CA ARG A 45 -16.30 9.80 1.78
C ARG A 45 -15.02 10.25 1.07
N LEU A 46 -13.85 9.95 1.65
CA LEU A 46 -12.55 10.26 1.08
C LEU A 46 -11.99 9.13 0.22
N LEU A 47 -12.65 7.96 0.21
CA LEU A 47 -12.25 6.83 -0.62
C LEU A 47 -12.45 7.18 -2.11
N PRO A 48 -11.50 6.80 -2.97
CA PRO A 48 -11.63 7.00 -4.41
C PRO A 48 -12.77 6.16 -4.99
N SER A 49 -13.32 6.61 -6.10
CA SER A 49 -14.23 5.79 -6.91
C SER A 49 -13.48 4.61 -7.52
N LEU A 50 -14.06 3.42 -7.45
CA LEU A 50 -13.52 2.24 -8.11
C LEU A 50 -13.69 2.34 -9.64
N PRO A 51 -12.69 1.94 -10.44
CA PRO A 51 -12.86 1.77 -11.88
C PRO A 51 -14.01 0.80 -12.22
N PRO A 52 -14.72 0.97 -13.34
CA PRO A 52 -15.92 0.17 -13.67
C PRO A 52 -15.66 -1.33 -13.86
N THR A 53 -14.40 -1.76 -13.99
CA THR A 53 -14.00 -3.16 -14.18
C THR A 53 -13.35 -3.80 -12.96
N THR A 54 -13.26 -3.09 -11.82
CA THR A 54 -12.63 -3.63 -10.61
C THR A 54 -13.68 -4.24 -9.69
N THR A 55 -13.92 -5.53 -9.86
CA THR A 55 -14.68 -6.34 -8.90
C THR A 55 -13.86 -7.57 -8.53
N PHE A 56 -13.57 -7.71 -7.24
CA PHE A 56 -12.82 -8.80 -6.66
C PHE A 56 -13.70 -9.51 -5.65
N ILE A 57 -14.29 -10.64 -6.06
CA ILE A 57 -15.22 -11.40 -5.22
C ILE A 57 -14.59 -11.79 -3.87
N ASP A 58 -13.29 -12.11 -3.86
CA ASP A 58 -12.53 -12.46 -2.66
C ASP A 58 -11.70 -11.26 -2.17
N SER A 59 -12.28 -10.07 -2.20
CA SER A 59 -11.58 -8.86 -1.75
C SER A 59 -11.20 -8.95 -0.28
N SER A 60 -10.02 -8.43 0.02
CA SER A 60 -9.54 -8.26 1.38
C SER A 60 -8.77 -6.95 1.50
N ALA A 61 -8.90 -6.31 2.65
CA ALA A 61 -8.14 -5.12 2.99
C ALA A 61 -7.71 -5.18 4.47
N SER A 62 -6.59 -4.56 4.79
CA SER A 62 -6.13 -4.33 6.16
C SER A 62 -5.44 -2.98 6.23
N ALA A 63 -5.37 -2.39 7.42
CA ALA A 63 -4.82 -1.06 7.60
C ALA A 63 -4.02 -0.97 8.89
N ILE A 64 -2.93 -0.19 8.84
CA ILE A 64 -2.16 0.19 10.02
C ILE A 64 -1.83 1.67 9.92
N ILE A 65 -1.98 2.39 11.03
CA ILE A 65 -1.62 3.80 11.13
C ILE A 65 -0.61 3.95 12.26
N ILE A 66 0.54 4.52 11.92
CA ILE A 66 1.68 4.69 12.82
C ILE A 66 2.09 6.15 12.90
N ASP A 67 2.58 6.57 14.07
CA ASP A 67 3.34 7.81 14.18
C ASP A 67 4.79 7.57 13.71
N PRO A 68 5.24 8.20 12.62
CA PRO A 68 6.58 7.97 12.08
C PRO A 68 7.71 8.48 12.99
N ASN A 69 7.43 9.40 13.92
CA ASN A 69 8.44 9.95 14.82
C ASN A 69 8.68 9.06 16.04
N THR A 70 7.61 8.41 16.54
CA THR A 70 7.66 7.61 17.77
C THR A 70 7.57 6.10 17.53
N GLY A 71 7.12 5.68 16.35
CA GLY A 71 6.86 4.28 16.01
C GLY A 71 5.61 3.69 16.66
N GLN A 72 4.78 4.52 17.32
CA GLN A 72 3.57 4.05 17.99
C GLN A 72 2.51 3.62 16.97
N VAL A 73 1.82 2.52 17.27
CA VAL A 73 0.64 2.07 16.52
C VAL A 73 -0.56 2.82 17.07
N LEU A 74 -1.16 3.67 16.24
CA LEU A 74 -2.31 4.50 16.59
C LEU A 74 -3.63 3.81 16.21
N ALA A 75 -3.62 3.03 15.13
CA ALA A 75 -4.72 2.18 14.72
C ALA A 75 -4.20 0.93 13.98
N MET A 76 -4.88 -0.19 14.13
CA MET A 76 -4.60 -1.45 13.45
C MET A 76 -5.93 -2.15 13.15
N VAL A 77 -6.20 -2.37 11.87
CA VAL A 77 -7.37 -3.07 11.36
C VAL A 77 -6.89 -4.39 10.80
N GLY A 78 -7.48 -5.48 11.25
CA GLY A 78 -7.14 -6.81 10.78
C GLY A 78 -7.61 -7.06 9.34
N GLU A 79 -7.31 -8.25 8.85
CA GLU A 79 -7.72 -8.70 7.53
C GLU A 79 -9.25 -8.67 7.43
N THR A 80 -9.76 -7.85 6.53
CA THR A 80 -11.18 -7.55 6.36
C THR A 80 -11.66 -8.11 5.03
N ASN A 81 -12.21 -9.32 5.08
CA ASN A 81 -12.66 -10.05 3.90
C ASN A 81 -14.09 -9.67 3.58
N GLN A 82 -14.33 -9.11 2.39
CA GLN A 82 -15.67 -8.72 1.94
C GLN A 82 -16.43 -7.84 2.96
N GLY A 83 -15.71 -6.96 3.66
CA GLY A 83 -16.26 -6.08 4.70
C GLY A 83 -16.30 -6.67 6.12
N VAL A 84 -15.91 -7.94 6.30
CA VAL A 84 -15.90 -8.58 7.62
C VAL A 84 -14.48 -8.63 8.18
N GLU A 85 -14.22 -7.78 9.19
CA GLU A 85 -12.93 -7.74 9.88
C GLU A 85 -12.68 -9.05 10.66
N THR A 86 -11.45 -9.53 10.57
CA THR A 86 -10.94 -10.65 11.37
C THR A 86 -9.78 -10.17 12.24
N PRO A 87 -9.45 -10.86 13.35
CA PRO A 87 -8.29 -10.51 14.17
C PRO A 87 -6.95 -10.89 13.52
N LEU A 88 -6.94 -11.37 12.28
CA LEU A 88 -5.73 -11.86 11.60
C LEU A 88 -4.95 -10.69 10.99
N THR A 89 -3.63 -10.77 11.08
CA THR A 89 -2.71 -9.89 10.36
C THR A 89 -1.84 -10.75 9.45
N SER A 90 -2.18 -10.83 8.16
CA SER A 90 -1.50 -11.68 7.18
C SER A 90 -0.36 -10.93 6.48
N ALA A 91 0.66 -11.68 6.05
CA ALA A 91 1.73 -11.14 5.23
C ALA A 91 1.33 -11.21 3.75
N HIS A 92 1.36 -10.05 3.08
CA HIS A 92 1.06 -9.93 1.65
C HIS A 92 2.34 -9.70 0.84
N ARG A 93 2.29 -9.99 -0.47
CA ARG A 93 3.36 -9.54 -1.38
C ARG A 93 3.27 -8.03 -1.52
N SER A 94 4.36 -7.33 -1.22
CA SER A 94 4.43 -5.86 -1.24
C SER A 94 4.26 -5.23 -2.63
N GLY A 95 4.45 -6.02 -3.70
CA GLY A 95 4.50 -5.51 -5.06
C GLY A 95 5.60 -4.46 -5.24
N SER A 96 5.33 -3.47 -6.10
CA SER A 96 6.22 -2.34 -6.39
C SER A 96 6.46 -1.41 -5.20
N SER A 97 5.71 -1.52 -4.10
CA SER A 97 5.98 -0.72 -2.88
C SER A 97 7.41 -0.92 -2.34
N VAL A 98 8.02 -2.08 -2.59
CA VAL A 98 9.43 -2.35 -2.21
C VAL A 98 10.43 -1.59 -3.09
N ASP A 99 10.03 -1.15 -4.28
CA ASP A 99 10.91 -0.45 -5.21
C ASP A 99 11.43 0.87 -4.64
N ALA A 100 10.69 1.51 -3.73
CA ALA A 100 11.17 2.66 -2.97
C ALA A 100 12.55 2.41 -2.32
N PHE A 101 12.78 1.20 -1.80
CA PHE A 101 14.08 0.83 -1.21
C PHE A 101 15.18 0.59 -2.26
N VAL A 102 14.81 0.16 -3.46
CA VAL A 102 15.74 0.03 -4.59
C VAL A 102 16.24 1.41 -5.00
N TYR A 103 15.33 2.38 -5.16
CA TYR A 103 15.71 3.77 -5.46
C TYR A 103 16.53 4.39 -4.33
N LEU A 104 16.13 4.18 -3.07
CA LEU A 104 16.92 4.62 -1.91
C LEU A 104 18.35 4.07 -1.96
N THR A 105 18.50 2.78 -2.25
CA THR A 105 19.81 2.13 -2.38
C THR A 105 20.62 2.71 -3.54
N GLY A 106 19.97 3.00 -4.68
CA GLY A 106 20.61 3.71 -5.77
C GLY A 106 21.14 5.08 -5.34
N PHE A 107 20.34 5.84 -4.58
CA PHE A 107 20.74 7.17 -4.12
C PHE A 107 21.89 7.15 -3.10
N THR A 108 21.92 6.17 -2.20
CA THR A 108 23.06 6.02 -1.27
C THR A 108 24.36 5.65 -1.98
N ARG A 109 24.27 5.13 -3.20
CA ARG A 109 25.42 4.77 -4.05
C ARG A 109 25.81 5.85 -5.07
N GLY A 110 25.32 7.07 -4.88
CA GLY A 110 25.73 8.23 -5.68
C GLY A 110 24.84 8.51 -6.90
N LEU A 111 23.77 7.74 -7.11
CA LEU A 111 22.71 8.18 -8.02
C LEU A 111 21.95 9.34 -7.37
N SER A 112 21.33 10.17 -8.19
CA SER A 112 20.45 11.23 -7.72
C SER A 112 19.08 11.09 -8.36
N PRO A 113 18.05 11.79 -7.85
CA PRO A 113 16.77 11.90 -8.56
C PRO A 113 16.89 12.41 -10.01
N ALA A 114 18.00 13.08 -10.34
CA ALA A 114 18.34 13.54 -11.68
C ALA A 114 19.14 12.53 -12.52
N SER A 115 19.55 11.39 -11.98
CA SER A 115 20.26 10.37 -12.77
C SER A 115 19.38 9.89 -13.92
N LEU A 116 20.01 9.67 -15.08
CA LEU A 116 19.33 9.16 -16.27
C LEU A 116 19.15 7.66 -16.15
N THR A 117 18.00 7.16 -16.61
CA THR A 117 17.70 5.75 -16.79
C THR A 117 17.00 5.54 -18.13
N TRP A 118 16.91 4.29 -18.56
CA TRP A 118 16.36 3.89 -19.85
C TRP A 118 15.12 3.04 -19.64
N ASP A 119 14.01 3.48 -20.21
CA ASP A 119 12.79 2.70 -20.34
C ASP A 119 12.63 2.27 -21.80
N ILE A 120 13.36 1.23 -22.19
CA ILE A 120 13.43 0.72 -23.56
C ILE A 120 13.36 -0.82 -23.55
N PRO A 121 12.95 -1.45 -24.66
CA PRO A 121 12.97 -2.90 -24.78
C PRO A 121 14.36 -3.47 -24.43
N SER A 122 14.38 -4.54 -23.64
CA SER A 122 15.60 -5.23 -23.22
C SER A 122 15.49 -6.73 -23.49
N GLU A 123 16.62 -7.43 -23.54
CA GLU A 123 16.66 -8.89 -23.73
C GLU A 123 15.94 -9.66 -22.61
N LEU A 124 15.75 -9.04 -21.45
CA LEU A 124 15.08 -9.60 -20.28
C LEU A 124 13.56 -9.46 -20.34
N ASN A 125 13.02 -8.82 -21.39
CA ASN A 125 11.58 -8.65 -21.65
C ASN A 125 10.78 -8.11 -20.44
N PHE A 126 11.37 -7.18 -19.67
CA PHE A 126 10.60 -6.42 -18.69
C PHE A 126 9.58 -5.53 -19.42
N GLN A 127 8.40 -5.39 -18.81
CA GLN A 127 7.29 -4.59 -19.34
C GLN A 127 6.74 -3.67 -18.24
N ASN A 128 6.33 -2.47 -18.62
CA ASN A 128 5.60 -1.55 -17.75
C ASN A 128 4.13 -1.95 -17.68
N PHE A 129 3.41 -1.49 -16.66
CA PHE A 129 1.99 -1.80 -16.49
C PHE A 129 1.08 -1.24 -17.59
N ASP A 130 1.56 -0.23 -18.33
CA ASP A 130 0.88 0.39 -19.46
C ASP A 130 1.29 -0.20 -20.82
N ASP A 131 2.14 -1.22 -20.82
CA ASP A 131 2.69 -1.86 -22.04
C ASP A 131 3.47 -0.90 -22.97
N GLU A 132 3.85 0.29 -22.50
CA GLU A 132 4.58 1.30 -23.29
C GLU A 132 6.02 1.51 -22.80
N PHE A 133 6.89 1.96 -23.71
CA PHE A 133 8.27 2.34 -23.41
C PHE A 133 8.44 3.85 -23.59
N HIS A 134 8.93 4.53 -22.57
CA HIS A 134 9.00 5.99 -22.51
C HIS A 134 10.41 6.54 -22.83
N GLY A 135 11.37 5.68 -23.12
CA GLY A 135 12.73 6.05 -23.52
C GLY A 135 13.58 6.59 -22.38
N ALA A 136 14.40 7.60 -22.67
CA ALA A 136 15.33 8.17 -21.71
C ALA A 136 14.60 9.07 -20.70
N MET A 137 14.76 8.81 -19.40
CA MET A 137 14.10 9.60 -18.36
C MET A 137 14.93 9.75 -17.08
N ARG A 138 14.45 10.56 -16.14
CA ARG A 138 15.08 10.74 -14.83
C ARG A 138 14.56 9.70 -13.84
N LEU A 139 15.39 9.25 -12.89
CA LEU A 139 14.97 8.31 -11.85
C LEU A 139 13.76 8.78 -11.04
N ARG A 140 13.63 10.09 -10.78
CA ARG A 140 12.44 10.64 -10.10
C ARG A 140 11.16 10.40 -10.89
N THR A 141 11.23 10.50 -12.22
CA THR A 141 10.08 10.29 -13.11
C THR A 141 9.72 8.82 -13.15
N ALA A 142 10.71 7.94 -13.21
CA ALA A 142 10.50 6.50 -13.15
C ALA A 142 9.81 6.07 -11.84
N LEU A 143 10.30 6.56 -10.69
CA LEU A 143 9.72 6.25 -9.38
C LEU A 143 8.29 6.80 -9.25
N LEU A 144 8.04 8.04 -9.69
CA LEU A 144 6.72 8.67 -9.57
C LEU A 144 5.63 7.97 -10.37
N ASN A 145 5.99 7.31 -11.49
CA ASN A 145 5.04 6.65 -12.38
C ASN A 145 5.08 5.10 -12.27
N ASP A 146 5.83 4.57 -11.31
CA ASP A 146 5.97 3.12 -11.09
C ASP A 146 6.41 2.32 -12.34
N TYR A 147 7.31 2.90 -13.14
CA TYR A 147 7.83 2.23 -14.33
C TYR A 147 8.74 1.07 -13.95
N GLN A 148 8.36 -0.12 -14.42
CA GLN A 148 8.97 -1.39 -14.08
C GLN A 148 10.33 -1.58 -14.75
N VAL A 149 10.49 -1.18 -16.01
CA VAL A 149 11.76 -1.39 -16.73
C VAL A 149 12.92 -0.63 -16.07
N PRO A 150 12.81 0.68 -15.75
CA PRO A 150 13.86 1.39 -15.05
C PRO A 150 14.25 0.80 -13.70
N VAL A 151 13.28 0.33 -12.90
CA VAL A 151 13.60 -0.23 -11.58
C VAL A 151 14.28 -1.58 -11.68
N GLN A 152 13.90 -2.42 -12.65
CA GLN A 152 14.58 -3.70 -12.88
C GLN A 152 16.05 -3.49 -13.31
N ILE A 153 16.32 -2.46 -14.12
CA ILE A 153 17.68 -2.06 -14.47
C ILE A 153 18.48 -1.64 -13.21
N LEU A 154 17.86 -0.91 -12.29
CA LEU A 154 18.50 -0.56 -11.01
C LEU A 154 18.79 -1.80 -10.15
N LYS A 155 17.88 -2.78 -10.12
CA LYS A 155 18.08 -4.03 -9.36
C LYS A 155 19.27 -4.83 -9.89
N ILE A 156 19.45 -4.88 -11.21
CA ILE A 156 20.56 -5.60 -11.86
C ILE A 156 21.88 -4.86 -11.68
N ASN A 157 21.90 -3.55 -11.92
CA ASN A 157 23.12 -2.73 -11.83
C ASN A 157 23.51 -2.37 -10.38
N GLY A 158 22.60 -2.58 -9.43
CA GLY A 158 22.79 -2.39 -8.00
C GLY A 158 23.13 -3.67 -7.24
N GLY A 159 23.41 -4.78 -7.93
CA GLY A 159 23.98 -6.00 -7.35
C GLY A 159 25.47 -5.87 -7.06
#